data_AF-A0A4Q6AGP0-F1
#
_entry.id   AF-A0A4Q6AGP0-F1
#
_cell.length_a   1.000
_cell.length_b   1.000
_cell.length_c   1.000
_cell.angle_alpha   90.00
_cell.angle_beta   90.00
_cell.angle_gamma   90.00
#
_symmetry.space_group_name_H-M   'P 1'
#
loop_
_entity.id
_entity.type
_entity.pdbx_description
1 polymer ?
#
loop_
_entity_poly.entity_id
_entity_poly.type
_entity_poly.pdbx_seq_one_letter_code
_entity_poly.pdbx_strand_id
1 'polypeptide(L)'
;MHRGFVRAFGALCLPLLATAMLGAQVRVQAAAPAYELVDVSPTSGHAAAFGVNNAGQVVGGGAGGQGFIWSEAGSTILKSIPRDSASIAVAVNANGLVVGQSRGALPRAIQWKKGKPKLLGKLAGLPISLAETINARGQAVGWASNESGGLWPVLWSGGHAKKLRTLPGSTWSGAHAINNQGQIVGYSEVGGIAHGVQWEGKRFTDLGLLPGYPESSATALNEVGQIVGCAQDGARGKAILWQDGQDVFHAFQ
;
A
#
# COMPACT_ATOMS: atom_id res chain seq x y z
N MET A 1 26.21 -17.15 -58.22
CA MET A 1 26.71 -16.37 -57.06
C MET A 1 27.31 -15.07 -57.59
N HIS A 2 27.01 -13.93 -56.94
CA HIS A 2 27.57 -12.55 -57.10
C HIS A 2 27.46 -11.89 -58.51
N ARG A 3 26.55 -10.92 -58.75
CA ARG A 3 26.51 -9.46 -58.43
C ARG A 3 27.70 -8.61 -58.93
N GLY A 4 27.41 -7.65 -59.84
CA GLY A 4 28.09 -6.33 -59.87
C GLY A 4 28.00 -5.50 -61.18
N PHE A 5 27.33 -4.32 -61.09
CA PHE A 5 27.65 -3.00 -61.71
C PHE A 5 27.66 -2.84 -63.26
N VAL A 6 27.29 -1.74 -63.95
CA VAL A 6 27.01 -0.29 -63.72
C VAL A 6 26.05 0.18 -64.84
N ARG A 7 25.21 1.20 -64.62
CA ARG A 7 25.06 2.33 -65.57
C ARG A 7 24.37 3.52 -64.90
N ALA A 8 25.06 4.66 -64.89
CA ALA A 8 24.52 5.98 -64.58
C ALA A 8 23.80 6.56 -65.81
N PHE A 9 22.81 7.44 -65.61
CA PHE A 9 22.74 8.82 -66.12
C PHE A 9 21.38 9.48 -65.79
N GLY A 10 21.45 10.62 -65.10
CA GLY A 10 20.64 11.84 -65.24
C GLY A 10 19.11 11.81 -65.23
N ALA A 11 18.50 12.56 -64.30
CA ALA A 11 17.29 13.33 -64.62
C ALA A 11 17.11 14.54 -63.70
N LEU A 12 16.86 15.65 -64.39
CA LEU A 12 16.44 17.00 -64.01
C LEU A 12 15.81 17.21 -62.62
N CYS A 13 16.29 18.30 -62.02
CA CYS A 13 15.64 19.08 -60.98
C CYS A 13 14.36 19.75 -61.55
N LEU A 14 13.19 19.34 -61.07
CA LEU A 14 11.93 20.08 -61.18
C LEU A 14 11.51 20.46 -59.76
N PRO A 15 11.19 21.74 -59.46
CA PRO A 15 10.68 22.09 -58.15
C PRO A 15 9.25 21.53 -58.03
N LEU A 16 9.05 20.52 -57.19
CA LEU A 16 7.71 20.18 -56.74
C LEU A 16 7.22 21.35 -55.89
N LEU A 17 6.24 22.09 -56.41
CA LEU A 17 5.40 22.97 -55.60
C LEU A 17 4.75 22.13 -54.50
N ALA A 18 5.31 22.19 -53.31
CA ALA A 18 4.66 21.68 -52.11
C ALA A 18 3.49 22.63 -51.80
N THR A 19 2.31 22.36 -52.35
CA THR A 19 1.07 22.86 -51.74
C THR A 19 0.96 22.17 -50.37
N ALA A 20 1.40 22.87 -49.33
CA ALA A 20 1.11 22.48 -47.96
C ALA A 20 -0.41 22.51 -47.79
N MET A 21 -1.05 21.33 -47.91
CA MET A 21 -2.33 21.17 -47.26
C MET A 21 -2.05 21.26 -45.77
N LEU A 22 -2.37 22.39 -45.15
CA LEU A 22 -2.59 22.44 -43.71
C LEU A 22 -3.77 21.50 -43.44
N GLY A 23 -3.46 20.22 -43.21
CA GLY A 23 -4.38 19.33 -42.55
C GLY A 23 -4.62 19.92 -41.17
N ALA A 24 -5.75 20.59 -40.99
CA ALA A 24 -6.20 20.96 -39.66
C ALA A 24 -6.24 19.66 -38.85
N GLN A 25 -5.32 19.50 -37.91
CA GLN A 25 -5.41 18.41 -36.95
C GLN A 25 -6.65 18.69 -36.11
N VAL A 26 -7.73 17.95 -36.39
CA VAL A 26 -8.83 17.84 -35.44
C VAL A 26 -8.26 17.14 -34.21
N ARG A 27 -7.80 17.93 -33.24
CA ARG A 27 -7.56 17.41 -31.90
C ARG A 27 -8.93 17.10 -31.32
N VAL A 28 -9.33 15.83 -31.36
CA VAL A 28 -10.38 15.35 -30.46
C VAL A 28 -9.79 15.48 -29.07
N GLN A 29 -10.13 16.56 -28.38
CA GLN A 29 -9.90 16.68 -26.95
C GLN A 29 -10.71 15.55 -26.33
N ALA A 30 -10.05 14.47 -25.90
CA ALA A 30 -10.71 13.46 -25.10
C ALA A 30 -11.33 14.19 -23.91
N ALA A 31 -12.66 14.16 -23.81
CA ALA A 31 -13.34 14.70 -22.64
C ALA A 31 -12.69 14.06 -21.42
N ALA A 32 -12.34 14.88 -20.41
CA ALA A 32 -11.87 14.34 -19.14
C ALA A 32 -12.83 13.24 -18.70
N PRO A 33 -12.35 12.11 -18.16
CA PRO A 33 -13.24 11.05 -17.72
C PRO A 33 -14.27 11.67 -16.77
N ALA A 34 -15.55 11.56 -17.14
CA ALA A 34 -16.62 11.95 -16.24
C ALA A 34 -16.59 10.95 -15.08
N TYR A 35 -16.25 11.42 -13.89
CA TYR A 35 -16.29 10.60 -12.69
C TYR A 35 -17.74 10.51 -12.21
N GLU A 36 -18.24 9.29 -12.05
CA GLU A 36 -19.49 9.04 -11.35
C GLU A 36 -19.23 9.01 -9.84
N LEU A 37 -20.03 9.75 -9.08
CA LEU A 37 -19.98 9.73 -7.63
C LEU A 37 -20.92 8.64 -7.11
N VAL A 38 -20.34 7.63 -6.45
CA VAL A 38 -21.08 6.51 -5.85
C VAL A 38 -20.93 6.56 -4.34
N ASP A 39 -22.06 6.60 -3.62
CA ASP A 39 -22.05 6.42 -2.17
C ASP A 39 -21.87 4.93 -1.83
N VAL A 40 -20.77 4.62 -1.18
CA VAL A 40 -20.39 3.25 -0.78
C VAL A 40 -20.71 2.97 0.71
N SER A 41 -21.42 3.86 1.38
CA SER A 41 -21.70 3.76 2.82
C SER A 41 -22.68 2.62 3.12
N PRO A 42 -22.45 1.80 4.17
CA PRO A 42 -23.36 0.72 4.54
C PRO A 42 -24.60 1.20 5.32
N THR A 43 -24.53 2.39 5.92
CA THR A 43 -25.54 2.97 6.81
C THR A 43 -25.54 4.49 6.69
N SER A 44 -26.62 5.13 7.16
CA SER A 44 -26.63 6.58 7.32
C SER A 44 -25.71 7.01 8.46
N GLY A 45 -24.91 8.05 8.22
CA GLY A 45 -23.93 8.58 9.18
C GLY A 45 -22.53 8.71 8.60
N HIS A 46 -21.55 9.00 9.45
CA HIS A 46 -20.16 9.16 9.03
C HIS A 46 -19.57 7.81 8.57
N ALA A 47 -19.02 7.77 7.36
CA ALA A 47 -18.28 6.64 6.83
C ALA A 47 -17.03 7.12 6.10
N ALA A 48 -16.00 6.28 6.06
CA ALA A 48 -14.78 6.52 5.32
C ALA A 48 -14.30 5.22 4.66
N ALA A 49 -13.88 5.33 3.40
CA ALA A 49 -13.18 4.27 2.67
C ALA A 49 -11.68 4.32 2.96
N PHE A 50 -11.07 3.16 3.16
CA PHE A 50 -9.64 3.03 3.50
C PHE A 50 -8.86 2.18 2.50
N GLY A 51 -9.54 1.31 1.76
CA GLY A 51 -8.88 0.43 0.80
C GLY A 51 -9.76 0.10 -0.39
N VAL A 52 -9.12 -0.19 -1.53
CA VAL A 52 -9.76 -0.63 -2.77
C VAL A 52 -8.89 -1.69 -3.44
N ASN A 53 -9.50 -2.67 -4.12
CA ASN A 53 -8.78 -3.62 -4.97
C ASN A 53 -9.13 -3.48 -6.46
N ASN A 54 -8.39 -4.18 -7.32
CA ASN A 54 -8.59 -4.17 -8.76
C ASN A 54 -9.91 -4.79 -9.23
N ALA A 55 -10.67 -5.44 -8.33
CA ALA A 55 -12.01 -5.94 -8.62
C ALA A 55 -13.11 -4.89 -8.32
N GLY A 56 -12.72 -3.66 -7.98
CA GLY A 56 -13.65 -2.58 -7.62
C GLY A 56 -14.24 -2.72 -6.22
N GLN A 57 -13.71 -3.60 -5.37
CA GLN A 57 -14.21 -3.72 -3.99
C GLN A 57 -13.58 -2.64 -3.13
N VAL A 58 -14.41 -1.94 -2.36
CA VAL A 58 -13.98 -0.87 -1.44
C VAL A 58 -14.23 -1.30 -0.02
N VAL A 59 -13.29 -1.06 0.89
CA VAL A 59 -13.45 -1.35 2.32
C VAL A 59 -13.26 -0.10 3.16
N GLY A 60 -13.89 -0.09 4.33
CA GLY A 60 -13.85 1.07 5.20
C GLY A 60 -14.48 0.85 6.57
N GLY A 61 -14.73 1.96 7.25
CA GLY A 61 -15.45 2.01 8.51
C GLY A 61 -16.62 2.99 8.43
N GLY A 62 -17.77 2.58 8.97
CA GLY A 62 -18.96 3.40 9.13
C GLY A 62 -19.26 3.78 10.57
N ALA A 63 -20.35 4.53 10.76
CA ALA A 63 -20.82 4.99 12.05
C ALA A 63 -21.01 3.83 13.04
N GLY A 64 -20.70 4.07 14.32
CA GLY A 64 -20.79 3.05 15.36
C GLY A 64 -19.73 1.94 15.27
N GLY A 65 -18.71 2.09 14.42
CA GLY A 65 -17.66 1.10 14.27
C GLY A 65 -18.12 -0.12 13.48
N GLN A 66 -18.72 0.14 12.32
CA GLN A 66 -19.15 -0.90 11.38
C GLN A 66 -18.15 -0.97 10.23
N GLY A 67 -17.22 -1.91 10.28
CA GLY A 67 -16.41 -2.23 9.10
C GLY A 67 -17.32 -2.61 7.94
N PHE A 68 -16.98 -2.26 6.71
CA PHE A 68 -17.77 -2.62 5.54
C PHE A 68 -16.91 -3.01 4.34
N ILE A 69 -17.54 -3.73 3.41
CA ILE A 69 -17.08 -3.93 2.05
C ILE A 69 -18.21 -3.54 1.08
N TRP A 70 -17.89 -2.73 0.08
CA TRP A 70 -18.77 -2.38 -1.03
C TRP A 70 -18.30 -3.07 -2.31
N SER A 71 -19.25 -3.35 -3.19
CA SER A 71 -19.06 -3.76 -4.59
C SER A 71 -20.27 -3.27 -5.40
N GLU A 72 -20.30 -3.54 -6.70
CA GLU A 72 -21.48 -3.27 -7.55
C GLU A 72 -22.79 -3.91 -7.04
N ALA A 73 -22.69 -4.97 -6.22
CA ALA A 73 -23.86 -5.58 -5.57
C ALA A 73 -24.34 -4.81 -4.32
N GLY A 74 -23.67 -3.73 -3.94
CA GLY A 74 -23.93 -2.90 -2.75
C GLY A 74 -22.97 -3.14 -1.59
N SER A 75 -23.26 -2.47 -0.47
CA SER A 75 -22.46 -2.52 0.76
C SER A 75 -22.90 -3.64 1.71
N THR A 76 -21.91 -4.32 2.28
CA THR A 76 -22.08 -5.35 3.31
C THR A 76 -21.33 -4.96 4.58
N ILE A 77 -22.01 -5.00 5.72
CA ILE A 77 -21.39 -4.81 7.03
C ILE A 77 -20.56 -6.04 7.42
N LEU A 78 -19.31 -5.79 7.78
CA LEU A 78 -18.32 -6.77 8.22
C LEU A 78 -18.31 -6.84 9.75
N LYS A 79 -19.03 -7.81 10.31
CA LYS A 79 -19.17 -7.98 11.77
C LYS A 79 -17.85 -8.25 12.47
N SER A 80 -17.75 -7.81 13.73
CA SER A 80 -16.69 -8.16 14.67
C SER A 80 -16.71 -9.65 15.05
N ILE A 81 -15.68 -10.12 15.77
CA ILE A 81 -15.69 -11.43 16.44
C ILE A 81 -16.75 -11.39 17.57
N PRO A 82 -17.43 -12.52 17.90
CA PRO A 82 -18.40 -12.54 18.99
C PRO A 82 -17.86 -11.91 20.29
N ARG A 83 -18.70 -11.09 20.94
CA ARG A 83 -18.42 -10.30 22.17
C ARG A 83 -17.64 -8.99 21.98
N ASP A 84 -17.11 -8.71 20.78
CA ASP A 84 -16.59 -7.38 20.45
C ASP A 84 -17.73 -6.49 19.92
N SER A 85 -17.66 -5.18 20.19
CA SER A 85 -18.74 -4.23 19.90
C SER A 85 -18.68 -3.62 18.51
N ALA A 86 -17.49 -3.59 17.90
CA ALA A 86 -17.26 -2.89 16.64
C ALA A 86 -16.17 -3.55 15.81
N SER A 87 -16.04 -3.13 14.56
CA SER A 87 -14.97 -3.50 13.64
C SER A 87 -14.57 -2.32 12.76
N ILE A 88 -13.41 -2.44 12.14
CA ILE A 88 -12.96 -1.56 11.07
C ILE A 88 -12.23 -2.41 10.03
N ALA A 89 -12.59 -2.26 8.76
CA ALA A 89 -11.92 -2.93 7.65
C ALA A 89 -10.93 -1.95 7.02
N VAL A 90 -9.67 -2.34 6.91
CA VAL A 90 -8.57 -1.44 6.51
C VAL A 90 -8.11 -1.73 5.09
N ALA A 91 -7.95 -3.00 4.73
CA ALA A 91 -7.43 -3.39 3.42
C ALA A 91 -8.16 -4.60 2.85
N VAL A 92 -8.19 -4.68 1.52
CA VAL A 92 -8.76 -5.80 0.76
C VAL A 92 -7.77 -6.22 -0.33
N ASN A 93 -7.48 -7.52 -0.44
CA ASN A 93 -6.62 -8.03 -1.51
C ASN A 93 -7.41 -8.37 -2.78
N ALA A 94 -6.70 -8.71 -3.86
CA ALA A 94 -7.29 -9.11 -5.15
C ALA A 94 -8.22 -10.34 -5.10
N ASN A 95 -8.16 -11.13 -4.02
CA ASN A 95 -9.00 -12.31 -3.81
C ASN A 95 -10.23 -12.00 -2.92
N GLY A 96 -10.48 -10.73 -2.61
CA GLY A 96 -11.58 -10.29 -1.74
C GLY A 96 -11.41 -10.70 -0.28
N LEU A 97 -10.19 -11.00 0.17
CA LEU A 97 -9.88 -11.14 1.58
C LEU A 97 -9.69 -9.76 2.17
N VAL A 98 -10.41 -9.48 3.25
CA VAL A 98 -10.37 -8.20 3.95
C VAL A 98 -9.64 -8.38 5.28
N VAL A 99 -8.85 -7.40 5.71
CA VAL A 99 -8.24 -7.37 7.04
C VAL A 99 -8.50 -6.04 7.75
N GLY A 100 -8.34 -6.05 9.06
CA GLY A 100 -8.51 -4.86 9.89
C GLY A 100 -8.55 -5.23 11.36
N GLN A 101 -9.44 -4.57 12.12
CA GLN A 101 -9.57 -4.74 13.56
C GLN A 101 -10.98 -5.13 14.00
N SER A 102 -11.04 -6.02 14.98
CA SER A 102 -12.19 -6.21 15.85
C SER A 102 -11.98 -5.37 17.09
N ARG A 103 -12.95 -4.53 17.47
CA ARG A 103 -12.86 -3.58 18.58
C ARG A 103 -13.76 -4.05 19.73
N GLY A 104 -13.11 -4.47 20.80
CA GLY A 104 -13.70 -4.78 22.10
C GLY A 104 -12.76 -4.27 23.20
N ALA A 105 -12.79 -4.88 24.39
CA ALA A 105 -11.88 -4.49 25.49
C ALA A 105 -10.39 -4.54 25.10
N LEU A 106 -10.02 -5.53 24.28
CA LEU A 106 -8.68 -5.67 23.70
C LEU A 106 -8.83 -5.80 22.18
N PRO A 107 -8.62 -4.73 21.39
CA PRO A 107 -8.80 -4.75 19.95
C PRO A 107 -7.82 -5.71 19.25
N ARG A 108 -8.31 -6.51 18.30
CA ARG A 108 -7.51 -7.60 17.69
C ARG A 108 -7.56 -7.59 16.17
N ALA A 109 -6.44 -7.92 15.55
CA ALA A 109 -6.34 -8.12 14.12
C ALA A 109 -7.22 -9.29 13.67
N ILE A 110 -8.09 -9.01 12.70
CA ILE A 110 -9.00 -9.99 12.12
C ILE A 110 -8.99 -9.93 10.59
N GLN A 111 -9.48 -11.01 10.00
CA GLN A 111 -9.69 -11.15 8.57
C GLN A 111 -11.15 -11.52 8.31
N TRP A 112 -11.72 -10.99 7.25
CA TRP A 112 -12.98 -11.47 6.69
C TRP A 112 -12.74 -12.23 5.40
N LYS A 113 -13.40 -13.39 5.29
CA LYS A 113 -13.51 -14.16 4.05
C LYS A 113 -14.99 -14.39 3.76
N LYS A 114 -15.50 -13.83 2.66
CA LYS A 114 -16.93 -13.84 2.33
C LYS A 114 -17.80 -13.32 3.49
N GLY A 115 -17.42 -12.17 4.05
CA GLY A 115 -18.10 -11.52 5.18
C GLY A 115 -17.95 -12.19 6.55
N LYS A 116 -17.33 -13.38 6.64
CA LYS A 116 -17.16 -14.10 7.91
C LYS A 116 -15.87 -13.69 8.62
N PRO A 117 -15.91 -13.14 9.85
CA PRO A 117 -14.73 -12.74 10.59
C PRO A 117 -13.98 -13.95 11.16
N LYS A 118 -12.65 -13.86 11.20
CA LYS A 118 -11.75 -14.80 11.85
C LYS A 118 -10.56 -14.04 12.43
N LEU A 119 -10.10 -14.42 13.62
CA LEU A 119 -8.83 -13.93 14.18
C LEU A 119 -7.66 -14.38 13.32
N LEU A 120 -6.73 -13.45 13.04
CA LEU A 120 -5.54 -13.73 12.23
C LEU A 120 -4.46 -14.53 12.97
N GLY A 121 -4.50 -14.53 14.31
CA GLY A 121 -3.56 -15.23 15.18
C GLY A 121 -3.15 -14.34 16.36
N LYS A 122 -2.81 -14.96 17.50
CA LYS A 122 -2.39 -14.25 18.72
C LYS A 122 -0.86 -14.27 18.85
N LEU A 123 -0.30 -13.22 19.44
CA LEU A 123 1.08 -13.20 19.94
C LEU A 123 1.05 -13.19 21.47
N ALA A 124 1.78 -14.11 22.11
CA ALA A 124 1.86 -14.16 23.56
C ALA A 124 2.40 -12.83 24.11
N GLY A 125 1.73 -12.27 25.12
CA GLY A 125 2.08 -10.97 25.72
C GLY A 125 1.67 -9.73 24.91
N LEU A 126 1.11 -9.90 23.71
CA LEU A 126 0.68 -8.80 22.83
C LEU A 126 -0.82 -8.93 22.48
N PRO A 127 -1.72 -8.60 23.43
CA PRO A 127 -3.15 -8.85 23.26
C PRO A 127 -3.85 -7.91 22.28
N ILE A 128 -3.27 -6.75 21.99
CA ILE A 128 -3.84 -5.73 21.11
C ILE A 128 -3.16 -5.81 19.75
N SER A 129 -3.91 -5.72 18.65
CA SER A 129 -3.33 -5.77 17.29
C SER A 129 -4.22 -5.15 16.22
N LEU A 130 -3.60 -4.75 15.11
CA LEU A 130 -4.23 -4.27 13.88
C LEU A 130 -3.50 -4.88 12.68
N ALA A 131 -4.26 -5.39 11.71
CA ALA A 131 -3.73 -5.70 10.38
C ALA A 131 -4.00 -4.52 9.45
N GLU A 132 -2.95 -3.95 8.89
CA GLU A 132 -3.01 -2.75 8.04
C GLU A 132 -3.12 -3.08 6.56
N THR A 133 -2.49 -4.17 6.13
CA THR A 133 -2.51 -4.57 4.71
C THR A 133 -2.50 -6.09 4.56
N ILE A 134 -2.78 -6.56 3.34
CA ILE A 134 -2.83 -7.97 2.97
C ILE A 134 -2.42 -8.16 1.50
N ASN A 135 -1.49 -9.07 1.22
CA ASN A 135 -1.13 -9.43 -0.16
C ASN A 135 -2.10 -10.48 -0.77
N ALA A 136 -1.98 -10.76 -2.06
CA ALA A 136 -2.83 -11.72 -2.76
C ALA A 136 -2.68 -13.16 -2.22
N ARG A 137 -1.52 -13.50 -1.62
CA ARG A 137 -1.29 -14.79 -0.95
C ARG A 137 -2.03 -14.92 0.40
N GLY A 138 -2.70 -13.87 0.85
CA GLY A 138 -3.43 -13.84 2.12
C GLY A 138 -2.52 -13.66 3.34
N GLN A 139 -1.30 -13.15 3.14
CA GLN A 139 -0.41 -12.74 4.21
C GLN A 139 -0.72 -11.29 4.57
N ALA A 140 -0.93 -11.03 5.85
CA ALA A 140 -1.23 -9.70 6.36
C ALA A 140 -0.09 -9.18 7.21
N VAL A 141 0.11 -7.86 7.21
CA VAL A 141 1.06 -7.20 8.12
C VAL A 141 0.41 -6.03 8.84
N GLY A 142 1.05 -5.58 9.91
CA GLY A 142 0.57 -4.52 10.77
C GLY A 142 1.36 -4.49 12.06
N TRP A 143 0.69 -4.24 13.17
CA TRP A 143 1.32 -4.15 14.49
C TRP A 143 0.52 -4.88 15.57
N ALA A 144 1.22 -5.20 16.65
CA ALA A 144 0.64 -5.64 17.90
C ALA A 144 1.26 -4.89 19.08
N SER A 145 0.49 -4.70 20.14
CA SER A 145 0.91 -4.00 21.34
C SER A 145 0.69 -4.82 22.60
N ASN A 146 1.50 -4.54 23.61
CA ASN A 146 1.16 -4.89 24.99
C ASN A 146 0.21 -3.83 25.56
N GLU A 147 -0.33 -4.08 26.75
CA GLU A 147 -1.21 -3.14 27.44
C GLU A 147 -0.46 -1.88 27.93
N SER A 148 0.87 -1.94 28.02
CA SER A 148 1.74 -0.81 28.38
C SER A 148 2.08 0.12 27.19
N GLY A 149 1.61 -0.18 25.97
CA GLY A 149 1.71 0.70 24.81
C GLY A 149 2.89 0.47 23.84
N GLY A 150 3.79 -0.47 24.11
CA GLY A 150 4.86 -0.81 23.14
C GLY A 150 4.28 -1.45 21.87
N LEU A 151 4.82 -1.13 20.69
CA LEU A 151 4.36 -1.67 19.39
C LEU A 151 5.43 -2.54 18.74
N TRP A 152 5.00 -3.64 18.15
CA TRP A 152 5.85 -4.54 17.39
C TRP A 152 5.26 -4.83 16.01
N PRO A 153 6.12 -4.93 14.97
CA PRO A 153 5.67 -5.24 13.63
C PRO A 153 5.33 -6.74 13.56
N VAL A 154 4.23 -7.06 12.91
CA VAL A 154 3.70 -8.44 12.86
C VAL A 154 3.41 -8.86 11.44
N LEU A 155 3.74 -10.11 11.14
CA LEU A 155 3.29 -10.85 9.95
C LEU A 155 2.30 -11.92 10.39
N TRP A 156 1.11 -11.92 9.79
CA TRP A 156 0.15 -13.02 9.87
C TRP A 156 0.16 -13.83 8.58
N SER A 157 0.34 -15.15 8.69
CA SER A 157 0.34 -16.07 7.55
C SER A 157 -0.21 -17.42 7.98
N GLY A 158 -1.20 -17.94 7.25
CA GLY A 158 -1.80 -19.25 7.55
C GLY A 158 -2.50 -19.34 8.91
N GLY A 159 -2.94 -18.23 9.49
CA GLY A 159 -3.53 -18.19 10.84
C GLY A 159 -2.51 -18.13 11.99
N HIS A 160 -1.22 -17.99 11.67
CA HIS A 160 -0.15 -17.81 12.65
C HIS A 160 0.34 -16.38 12.63
N ALA A 161 0.53 -15.80 13.82
CA ALA A 161 1.14 -14.49 13.99
C ALA A 161 2.64 -14.67 14.30
N LYS A 162 3.48 -13.88 13.64
CA LYS A 162 4.92 -13.84 13.84
C LYS A 162 5.35 -12.39 14.07
N LYS A 163 5.93 -12.12 15.24
CA LYS A 163 6.62 -10.87 15.50
C LYS A 163 7.85 -10.77 14.59
N LEU A 164 7.96 -9.69 13.83
CA LEU A 164 9.14 -9.39 13.02
C LEU A 164 10.25 -8.83 13.91
N ARG A 165 11.50 -9.08 13.53
CA ARG A 165 12.66 -8.54 14.26
C ARG A 165 12.76 -7.04 14.03
N THR A 166 12.96 -6.26 15.09
CA THR A 166 13.15 -4.81 15.01
C THR A 166 14.63 -4.46 15.04
N LEU A 167 14.95 -3.20 14.75
CA LEU A 167 16.28 -2.65 15.03
C LEU A 167 16.63 -2.83 16.54
N PRO A 168 17.90 -3.08 16.88
CA PRO A 168 18.33 -3.15 18.28
C PRO A 168 17.98 -1.86 19.04
N GLY A 169 17.42 -2.00 20.25
CA GLY A 169 16.98 -0.86 21.06
C GLY A 169 15.64 -0.26 20.67
N SER A 170 14.91 -0.87 19.72
CA SER A 170 13.64 -0.30 19.26
C SER A 170 12.51 -0.41 20.28
N THR A 171 11.77 0.68 20.44
CA THR A 171 10.64 0.87 21.39
C THR A 171 9.28 0.83 20.70
N TRP A 172 9.20 1.39 19.50
CA TRP A 172 8.01 1.38 18.65
C TRP A 172 8.34 0.90 17.25
N SER A 173 7.45 0.12 16.64
CA SER A 173 7.66 -0.42 15.30
C SER A 173 6.34 -0.91 14.71
N GLY A 174 6.19 -0.75 13.40
CA GLY A 174 5.01 -1.18 12.65
C GLY A 174 5.36 -1.58 11.23
N ALA A 175 4.58 -2.49 10.66
CA ALA A 175 4.69 -2.89 9.26
C ALA A 175 3.50 -2.34 8.47
N HIS A 176 3.77 -1.57 7.43
CA HIS A 176 2.76 -0.81 6.68
C HIS A 176 2.38 -1.47 5.35
N ALA A 177 3.32 -2.13 4.67
CA ALA A 177 3.08 -2.70 3.35
C ALA A 177 3.73 -4.08 3.19
N ILE A 178 3.12 -4.93 2.35
CA ILE A 178 3.63 -6.25 1.96
C ILE A 178 3.30 -6.52 0.49
N ASN A 179 4.28 -6.98 -0.31
CA ASN A 179 4.04 -7.40 -1.70
C ASN A 179 3.83 -8.92 -1.83
N ASN A 180 3.57 -9.41 -3.05
CA ASN A 180 3.34 -10.84 -3.29
C ASN A 180 4.62 -11.68 -3.27
N GLN A 181 5.80 -11.06 -3.27
CA GLN A 181 7.06 -11.75 -3.00
C GLN A 181 7.25 -12.00 -1.49
N GLY A 182 6.59 -11.21 -0.64
CA GLY A 182 6.67 -11.30 0.83
C GLY A 182 7.71 -10.36 1.42
N GLN A 183 8.14 -9.37 0.65
CA GLN A 183 8.88 -8.22 1.14
C GLN A 183 7.89 -7.33 1.89
N ILE A 184 8.32 -6.84 3.05
CA ILE A 184 7.51 -6.03 3.96
C ILE A 184 8.29 -4.75 4.24
N VAL A 185 7.59 -3.63 4.35
CA VAL A 185 8.20 -2.36 4.78
C VAL A 185 7.40 -1.69 5.88
N GLY A 186 8.04 -0.78 6.60
CA GLY A 186 7.45 -0.05 7.70
C GLY A 186 8.52 0.77 8.41
N TYR A 187 8.45 0.80 9.73
CA TYR A 187 9.39 1.57 10.55
C TYR A 187 9.79 0.84 11.84
N SER A 188 10.95 1.24 12.36
CA SER A 188 11.39 0.98 13.73
C SER A 188 11.95 2.25 14.36
N GLU A 189 11.44 2.60 15.54
CA GLU A 189 11.92 3.72 16.34
C GLU A 189 13.04 3.27 17.26
N VAL A 190 14.19 3.94 17.22
CA VAL A 190 15.35 3.72 18.09
C VAL A 190 15.76 5.05 18.71
N GLY A 191 15.79 5.14 20.03
CA GLY A 191 16.17 6.38 20.72
C GLY A 191 15.24 7.58 20.42
N GLY A 192 13.96 7.32 20.13
CA GLY A 192 12.98 8.35 19.75
C GLY A 192 13.04 8.77 18.28
N ILE A 193 13.89 8.12 17.46
CA ILE A 193 14.05 8.42 16.04
C ILE A 193 13.45 7.27 15.23
N ALA A 194 12.53 7.58 14.31
CA ALA A 194 11.98 6.59 13.39
C ALA A 194 12.94 6.30 12.24
N HIS A 195 13.16 5.02 11.95
CA HIS A 195 13.90 4.54 10.79
C HIS A 195 12.98 3.72 9.88
N GLY A 196 13.03 3.98 8.58
CA GLY A 196 12.42 3.11 7.57
C GLY A 196 13.09 1.74 7.59
N VAL A 197 12.30 0.67 7.63
CA VAL A 197 12.82 -0.70 7.68
C VAL A 197 12.15 -1.56 6.62
N GLN A 198 12.94 -2.42 5.98
CA GLN A 198 12.47 -3.51 5.14
C GLN A 198 12.68 -4.84 5.85
N TRP A 199 11.72 -5.75 5.74
CA TRP A 199 11.85 -7.15 6.14
C TRP A 199 11.71 -8.08 4.95
N GLU A 200 12.61 -9.05 4.85
CA GLU A 200 12.57 -10.12 3.85
C GLU A 200 12.98 -11.44 4.50
N GLY A 201 12.02 -12.38 4.59
CA GLY A 201 12.22 -13.67 5.24
C GLY A 201 12.56 -13.57 6.74
N LYS A 202 13.84 -13.74 7.08
CA LYS A 202 14.37 -13.62 8.45
C LYS A 202 15.26 -12.39 8.65
N ARG A 203 15.50 -11.62 7.59
CA ARG A 203 16.36 -10.45 7.58
C ARG A 203 15.52 -9.18 7.72
N PHE A 204 16.12 -8.18 8.34
CA PHE A 204 15.65 -6.80 8.30
C PHE A 204 16.80 -5.92 7.83
N THR A 205 16.46 -4.82 7.16
CA THR A 205 17.41 -3.84 6.62
C THR A 205 16.93 -2.46 7.04
N ASP A 206 17.80 -1.68 7.68
CA ASP A 206 17.58 -0.24 7.85
C ASP A 206 17.72 0.41 6.47
N LEU A 207 16.70 1.16 6.05
CA LEU A 207 16.66 1.84 4.77
C LEU A 207 17.40 3.18 4.79
N GLY A 208 17.91 3.60 5.95
CA GLY A 208 18.71 4.79 6.11
C GLY A 208 17.90 6.08 6.22
N LEU A 209 18.64 7.18 6.27
CA LEU A 209 18.13 8.54 6.48
C LEU A 209 18.53 9.43 5.31
N LEU A 210 17.62 10.32 4.92
CA LEU A 210 17.92 11.38 3.96
C LEU A 210 18.85 12.42 4.64
N PRO A 211 19.97 12.85 4.03
CA PRO A 211 20.85 13.85 4.65
C PRO A 211 20.11 15.12 5.08
N GLY A 212 20.27 15.50 6.35
CA GLY A 212 19.58 16.64 6.97
C GLY A 212 18.20 16.32 7.55
N TYR A 213 17.72 15.09 7.42
CA TYR A 213 16.45 14.62 7.97
C TYR A 213 16.72 13.44 8.93
N PRO A 214 16.59 13.64 10.25
CA PRO A 214 16.92 12.62 11.24
C PRO A 214 15.97 11.43 11.27
N GLU A 215 14.76 11.52 10.70
CA GLU A 215 13.77 10.46 10.73
C GLU A 215 13.38 9.98 9.34
N SER A 216 13.06 8.69 9.20
CA SER A 216 12.46 8.10 8.00
C SER A 216 11.39 7.05 8.33
N SER A 217 10.42 6.87 7.43
CA SER A 217 9.41 5.81 7.51
C SER A 217 9.03 5.34 6.11
N ALA A 218 9.02 4.02 5.90
CA ALA A 218 8.60 3.42 4.64
C ALA A 218 7.11 3.06 4.68
N THR A 219 6.34 3.62 3.76
CA THR A 219 4.87 3.57 3.81
C THR A 219 4.25 2.65 2.76
N ALA A 220 4.93 2.44 1.63
CA ALA A 220 4.44 1.55 0.58
C ALA A 220 5.59 0.85 -0.16
N LEU A 221 5.29 -0.32 -0.72
CA LEU A 221 6.17 -1.01 -1.66
C LEU A 221 5.38 -1.59 -2.83
N ASN A 222 6.02 -1.71 -3.99
CA ASN A 222 5.42 -2.34 -5.16
C ASN A 222 5.97 -3.75 -5.43
N GLU A 223 5.45 -4.41 -6.46
CA GLU A 223 5.83 -5.79 -6.79
C GLU A 223 7.24 -5.94 -7.37
N VAL A 224 7.88 -4.85 -7.80
CA VAL A 224 9.28 -4.85 -8.27
C VAL A 224 10.27 -4.44 -7.18
N GLY A 225 9.80 -4.25 -5.94
CA GLY A 225 10.65 -3.98 -4.77
C GLY A 225 11.01 -2.50 -4.57
N GLN A 226 10.40 -1.58 -5.32
CA GLN A 226 10.56 -0.14 -5.03
C GLN A 226 9.77 0.21 -3.77
N ILE A 227 10.39 1.00 -2.91
CA ILE A 227 9.83 1.41 -1.62
C ILE A 227 9.70 2.92 -1.60
N VAL A 228 8.57 3.44 -1.12
CA VAL A 228 8.37 4.87 -0.94
C VAL A 228 8.01 5.18 0.51
N GLY A 229 8.25 6.43 0.91
CA GLY A 229 8.05 6.84 2.28
C GLY A 229 8.25 8.33 2.50
N CYS A 230 8.50 8.70 3.75
CA CYS A 230 8.83 10.06 4.15
C CYS A 230 10.11 10.13 4.97
N ALA A 231 10.81 11.26 4.87
CA ALA A 231 11.85 11.70 5.79
C ALA A 231 11.43 13.00 6.47
N GLN A 232 11.76 13.18 7.76
CA GLN A 232 11.29 14.30 8.57
C GLN A 232 12.39 14.87 9.48
N ASP A 233 12.30 16.17 9.78
CA ASP A 233 13.16 16.89 10.74
C ASP A 233 12.38 17.59 11.87
N GLY A 234 11.12 17.19 12.09
CA GLY A 234 10.19 17.79 13.04
C GLY A 234 9.44 19.02 12.53
N ALA A 235 9.95 19.73 11.51
CA ALA A 235 9.29 20.89 10.91
C ALA A 235 8.94 20.71 9.43
N ARG A 236 9.72 19.90 8.71
CA ARG A 236 9.65 19.70 7.26
C ARG A 236 9.64 18.21 6.95
N GLY A 237 8.89 17.84 5.92
CA GLY A 237 8.86 16.49 5.36
C GLY A 237 9.38 16.45 3.92
N LYS A 238 9.99 15.32 3.53
CA LYS A 238 10.33 14.99 2.14
C LYS A 238 9.78 13.62 1.78
N ALA A 239 9.24 13.48 0.57
CA ALA A 239 8.96 12.19 -0.01
C ALA A 239 10.27 11.53 -0.46
N ILE A 240 10.40 10.23 -0.22
CA ILE A 240 11.61 9.46 -0.52
C ILE A 240 11.27 8.17 -1.26
N LEU A 241 12.17 7.76 -2.16
CA LEU A 241 12.15 6.51 -2.91
C LEU A 241 13.44 5.75 -2.61
N TRP A 242 13.32 4.50 -2.18
CA TRP A 242 14.43 3.55 -2.11
C TRP A 242 14.32 2.57 -3.27
N GLN A 243 15.38 2.47 -4.05
CA GLN A 243 15.52 1.55 -5.19
C GLN A 243 16.97 1.04 -5.24
N ASP A 244 17.16 -0.23 -5.62
CA ASP A 244 18.43 -0.96 -5.57
C ASP A 244 19.71 -0.09 -5.71
N GLY A 245 20.45 0.03 -4.60
CA GLY A 245 21.84 0.52 -4.55
C GLY A 245 22.09 2.03 -4.64
N GLN A 246 21.05 2.85 -4.81
CA GLN A 246 21.17 4.32 -4.82
C GLN A 246 19.92 4.91 -4.17
N ASP A 247 20.10 5.68 -3.09
CA ASP A 247 19.05 6.59 -2.63
C ASP A 247 18.78 7.59 -3.77
N VAL A 248 17.70 7.39 -4.53
CA VAL A 248 17.35 8.31 -5.62
C VAL A 248 16.48 9.41 -5.05
N PHE A 249 17.13 10.49 -4.62
CA PHE A 249 16.47 11.68 -4.13
C PHE A 249 15.87 12.49 -5.28
N HIS A 250 14.54 12.55 -5.35
CA HIS A 250 13.85 13.56 -6.16
C HIS A 250 13.20 14.57 -5.22
N ALA A 251 13.92 15.66 -4.93
CA ALA A 251 13.29 16.88 -4.45
C ALA A 251 12.63 17.56 -5.65
N PHE A 252 11.30 17.60 -5.70
CA PHE A 252 10.63 18.63 -6.50
C PHE A 252 10.97 19.98 -5.85
N GLN A 253 11.68 20.82 -6.61
CA GLN A 253 11.89 22.25 -6.30
C GLN A 253 10.70 23.05 -6.80
#